data_AF-J0IWW3-F1
#
_entry.id   AF-J0IWW3-F1
#
_cell.length_a   1.000
_cell.length_b   1.000
_cell.length_c   1.000
_cell.angle_alpha   90.00
_cell.angle_beta   90.00
_cell.angle_gamma   90.00
#
_symmetry.space_group_name_H-M   'P 1'
#
loop_
_entity.id
_entity.type
_entity.pdbx_description
1 polymer ?
#
loop_
_entity_poly.entity_id
_entity_poly.type
_entity_poly.pdbx_seq_one_letter_code
_entity_poly.pdbx_strand_id
1 'polypeptide(L)'
;MHKIERLLQTLAPKGVEFRKLGEVLEYDRPNKYCVTSKEFDKSYPTPVLTAGKTFILGYTNEKDNIYQASKSSPVIIFDDFTTATQWVDFPFKVKSSAMKILLPKNPTINIRFIFFYMQTIPYNISGEHTRQWISRYSQLEVPIPPLEIQQEIVKILDAFTELNTELNTELNTELNTELNARKKQYQYYQNMLLDFNDINQNHKDAKERLAQKPYPKRLKTLLQTLAPKGVEFKTLEEVFEIRNSYTPSKNNPEFWKNGTIPWFRMEDIRENGRILKDSIQHITPKALKGKKLFPKKFYYYFYDSNDRRACPFNR
;
A
#
# COMPACT_ATOMS: atom_id res chain seq x y z
N MET A 1 29.96 -30.48 -9.42
CA MET A 1 28.58 -30.96 -9.51
C MET A 1 27.85 -30.62 -8.23
N HIS A 2 26.83 -29.76 -8.34
CA HIS A 2 26.00 -29.30 -7.23
C HIS A 2 25.30 -30.49 -6.54
N LYS A 3 24.90 -30.34 -5.27
CA LYS A 3 24.25 -31.45 -4.52
C LYS A 3 22.99 -31.96 -5.21
N ILE A 4 22.15 -31.05 -5.71
CA ILE A 4 20.94 -31.39 -6.47
C ILE A 4 21.28 -32.16 -7.76
N GLU A 5 22.30 -31.75 -8.51
CA GLU A 5 22.72 -32.45 -9.74
C GLU A 5 23.16 -33.89 -9.46
N ARG A 6 23.91 -34.10 -8.37
CA ARG A 6 24.27 -35.44 -7.90
C ARG A 6 23.03 -36.28 -7.56
N LEU A 7 22.09 -35.71 -6.81
CA LEU A 7 20.88 -36.42 -6.44
C LEU A 7 20.01 -36.74 -7.65
N LEU A 8 19.91 -35.84 -8.64
CA LEU A 8 19.18 -36.09 -9.88
C LEU A 8 19.79 -37.26 -10.66
N GLN A 9 21.11 -37.30 -10.81
CA GLN A 9 21.78 -38.41 -11.50
C GLN A 9 21.56 -39.75 -10.78
N THR A 10 21.56 -39.76 -9.44
CA THR A 10 21.43 -40.99 -8.67
C THR A 10 19.98 -41.47 -8.54
N LEU A 11 19.05 -40.55 -8.24
CA LEU A 11 17.67 -40.88 -7.86
C LEU A 11 16.68 -40.70 -9.01
N ALA A 12 17.03 -39.91 -10.04
CA ALA A 12 16.18 -39.66 -11.20
C ALA A 12 17.01 -39.71 -12.52
N PRO A 13 17.79 -40.78 -12.77
CA PRO A 13 18.67 -40.87 -13.94
C PRO A 13 17.93 -40.82 -15.28
N LYS A 14 16.63 -41.18 -15.28
CA LYS A 14 15.74 -41.14 -16.46
C LYS A 14 14.94 -39.84 -16.58
N GLY A 15 15.23 -38.85 -15.73
CA GLY A 15 14.45 -37.61 -15.62
C GLY A 15 13.38 -37.67 -14.53
N VAL A 16 12.64 -36.57 -14.42
CA VAL A 16 11.60 -36.35 -13.41
C VAL A 16 10.23 -36.40 -14.08
N GLU A 17 9.31 -37.16 -13.48
CA GLU A 17 7.93 -37.24 -13.96
C GLU A 17 7.16 -35.94 -13.68
N PHE A 18 6.35 -35.52 -14.64
CA PHE A 18 5.40 -34.44 -14.48
C PHE A 18 4.04 -35.00 -14.13
N ARG A 19 3.38 -34.40 -13.14
CA ARG A 19 2.04 -34.78 -12.70
C ARG A 19 1.16 -33.55 -12.60
N LYS A 20 -0.14 -33.74 -12.78
CA LYS A 20 -1.10 -32.64 -12.62
C LYS A 20 -1.17 -32.19 -11.16
N LEU A 21 -1.31 -30.90 -10.91
CA LEU A 21 -1.44 -30.35 -9.54
C LEU A 21 -2.59 -31.02 -8.75
N GLY A 22 -3.71 -31.30 -9.40
CA GLY A 22 -4.85 -32.00 -8.79
C GLY A 22 -4.59 -33.48 -8.47
N GLU A 23 -3.52 -34.08 -8.97
CA GLU A 23 -3.10 -35.44 -8.63
C GLU A 23 -2.19 -35.47 -7.39
N VAL A 24 -1.52 -34.36 -7.09
CA VAL A 24 -0.55 -34.24 -5.97
C VAL A 24 -1.08 -33.42 -4.80
N LEU A 25 -2.03 -32.52 -5.04
CA LEU A 25 -2.71 -31.73 -4.04
C LEU A 25 -4.19 -32.12 -3.95
N GLU A 26 -4.70 -32.16 -2.73
CA GLU A 26 -6.13 -32.14 -2.43
C GLU A 26 -6.51 -30.78 -1.86
N TYR A 27 -7.81 -30.51 -1.75
CA TYR A 27 -8.27 -29.26 -1.17
C TYR A 27 -9.44 -29.46 -0.23
N ASP A 28 -9.42 -28.72 0.87
CA ASP A 28 -10.56 -28.55 1.76
C ASP A 28 -11.38 -27.32 1.34
N ARG A 29 -12.70 -27.40 1.50
CA ARG A 29 -13.62 -26.31 1.20
C ARG A 29 -13.63 -25.31 2.35
N PRO A 30 -13.39 -24.03 2.08
CA PRO A 30 -13.27 -23.00 3.12
C PRO A 30 -14.55 -22.70 3.90
N ASN A 31 -15.73 -23.14 3.42
CA ASN A 31 -17.03 -22.71 3.94
C ASN A 31 -17.16 -22.81 5.46
N LYS A 32 -16.65 -23.89 6.05
CA LYS A 32 -16.67 -24.12 7.50
C LYS A 32 -15.84 -23.07 8.25
N TYR A 33 -14.73 -22.64 7.66
CA TYR A 33 -13.73 -21.74 8.26
C TYR A 33 -13.97 -20.27 7.92
N CYS A 34 -15.02 -19.95 7.15
CA CYS A 34 -15.38 -18.58 6.84
C CYS A 34 -15.74 -17.83 8.13
N VAL A 35 -15.17 -16.63 8.28
CA VAL A 35 -15.60 -15.71 9.34
C VAL A 35 -17.04 -15.26 9.07
N THR A 36 -17.86 -15.19 10.12
CA THR A 36 -19.26 -14.74 10.00
C THR A 36 -19.41 -13.29 10.42
N SER A 37 -18.62 -12.86 11.41
CA SER A 37 -18.56 -11.48 11.87
C SER A 37 -17.94 -10.55 10.82
N LYS A 38 -18.37 -9.28 10.85
CA LYS A 38 -17.77 -8.17 10.10
C LYS A 38 -16.88 -7.28 10.99
N GLU A 39 -16.87 -7.53 12.29
CA GLU A 39 -16.07 -6.77 13.25
C GLU A 39 -14.70 -7.41 13.37
N PHE A 40 -13.67 -6.62 13.10
CA PHE A 40 -12.27 -7.02 13.20
C PHE A 40 -11.54 -6.04 14.10
N ASP A 41 -10.76 -6.57 15.05
CA ASP A 41 -9.96 -5.78 15.96
C ASP A 41 -8.58 -6.42 16.12
N LYS A 42 -7.51 -5.63 16.20
CA LYS A 42 -6.14 -6.16 16.33
C LYS A 42 -5.88 -6.85 17.68
N SER A 43 -6.72 -6.61 18.68
CA SER A 43 -6.67 -7.28 19.99
C SER A 43 -7.25 -8.71 19.96
N TYR A 44 -7.98 -9.07 18.92
CA TYR A 44 -8.56 -10.40 18.79
C TYR A 44 -7.50 -11.44 18.38
N PRO A 45 -7.65 -12.71 18.79
CA PRO A 45 -6.58 -13.70 18.68
C PRO A 45 -6.44 -14.32 17.28
N THR A 46 -7.55 -14.48 16.54
CA THR A 46 -7.55 -15.33 15.34
C THR A 46 -7.45 -14.51 14.07
N PRO A 47 -6.39 -14.65 13.26
CA PRO A 47 -6.28 -13.93 12.00
C PRO A 47 -7.32 -14.40 10.98
N VAL A 48 -7.89 -13.44 10.26
CA VAL A 48 -8.79 -13.67 9.12
C VAL A 48 -8.02 -13.41 7.84
N LEU A 49 -7.82 -14.45 7.05
CA LEU A 49 -6.97 -14.42 5.88
C LEU A 49 -7.74 -14.11 4.59
N THR A 50 -7.05 -13.43 3.69
CA THR A 50 -7.37 -13.36 2.27
C THR A 50 -6.17 -13.83 1.46
N ALA A 51 -6.38 -14.25 0.22
CA ALA A 51 -5.29 -14.63 -0.67
C ALA A 51 -4.72 -13.45 -1.47
N GLY A 52 -5.40 -12.29 -1.46
CA GLY A 52 -5.08 -11.12 -2.28
C GLY A 52 -4.05 -10.18 -1.67
N LYS A 53 -4.10 -8.89 -2.07
CA LYS A 53 -3.12 -7.86 -1.68
C LYS A 53 -2.90 -7.73 -0.17
N THR A 54 -3.94 -7.92 0.64
CA THR A 54 -3.85 -7.87 2.09
C THR A 54 -4.03 -9.26 2.66
N PHE A 55 -2.91 -9.94 2.95
CA PHE A 55 -2.92 -11.32 3.43
C PHE A 55 -3.75 -11.50 4.72
N ILE A 56 -3.53 -10.64 5.73
CA ILE A 56 -4.32 -10.60 6.96
C ILE A 56 -5.31 -9.43 6.88
N LEU A 57 -6.60 -9.73 6.72
CA LEU A 57 -7.66 -8.71 6.70
C LEU A 57 -7.83 -8.02 8.06
N GLY A 58 -7.69 -8.79 9.13
CA GLY A 58 -7.91 -8.39 10.52
C GLY A 58 -7.95 -9.64 11.40
N TYR A 59 -8.37 -9.47 12.65
CA TYR A 59 -8.49 -10.58 13.59
C TYR A 59 -9.93 -10.66 14.12
N THR A 60 -10.37 -11.89 14.43
CA THR A 60 -11.71 -12.21 14.95
C THR A 60 -11.61 -12.89 16.31
N ASN A 61 -12.61 -12.65 17.17
CA ASN A 61 -12.77 -13.32 18.45
C ASN A 61 -13.63 -14.60 18.37
N GLU A 62 -14.07 -14.98 17.16
CA GLU A 62 -14.72 -16.27 16.91
C GLU A 62 -13.81 -17.43 17.35
N LYS A 63 -14.35 -18.34 18.16
CA LYS A 63 -13.63 -19.48 18.72
C LYS A 63 -13.88 -20.78 17.95
N ASP A 64 -14.97 -20.84 17.20
CA ASP A 64 -15.40 -22.03 16.47
C ASP A 64 -14.86 -22.05 15.04
N ASN A 65 -14.66 -23.28 14.53
CA ASN A 65 -14.26 -23.54 13.16
C ASN A 65 -13.02 -22.74 12.72
N ILE A 66 -12.02 -22.69 13.59
CA ILE A 66 -10.68 -22.20 13.26
C ILE A 66 -9.92 -23.33 12.59
N TYR A 67 -9.34 -23.07 11.41
CA TYR A 67 -8.48 -24.02 10.74
C TYR A 67 -7.15 -24.13 11.50
N GLN A 68 -6.75 -25.33 11.88
CA GLN A 68 -5.58 -25.58 12.73
C GLN A 68 -4.33 -25.89 11.90
N ALA A 69 -3.86 -24.93 11.10
CA ALA A 69 -2.56 -25.04 10.44
C ALA A 69 -1.44 -24.78 11.45
N SER A 70 -0.29 -25.41 11.23
CA SER A 70 0.89 -25.30 12.08
C SER A 70 2.17 -25.46 11.26
N LYS A 71 3.34 -25.19 11.87
CA LYS A 71 4.64 -25.47 11.24
C LYS A 71 4.83 -26.95 10.87
N SER A 72 4.23 -27.87 11.63
CA SER A 72 4.28 -29.30 11.35
C SER A 72 3.22 -29.77 10.35
N SER A 73 2.16 -28.99 10.14
CA SER A 73 1.08 -29.27 9.19
C SER A 73 0.65 -27.97 8.48
N PRO A 74 1.52 -27.39 7.64
CA PRO A 74 1.21 -26.16 6.92
C PRO A 74 0.30 -26.44 5.72
N VAL A 75 -0.33 -25.37 5.23
CA VAL A 75 -1.24 -25.42 4.07
C VAL A 75 -0.95 -24.28 3.11
N ILE A 76 -1.44 -24.42 1.88
CA ILE A 76 -1.46 -23.32 0.91
C ILE A 76 -2.90 -22.81 0.80
N ILE A 77 -3.09 -21.53 1.01
CA ILE A 77 -4.33 -20.85 0.62
C ILE A 77 -4.23 -20.48 -0.86
N PHE A 78 -5.24 -20.84 -1.64
CA PHE A 78 -5.37 -20.51 -3.06
C PHE A 78 -6.66 -19.73 -3.32
N ASP A 79 -6.56 -18.60 -3.99
CA ASP A 79 -7.73 -17.83 -4.44
C ASP A 79 -8.29 -18.39 -5.76
N ASP A 80 -9.56 -18.81 -5.76
CA ASP A 80 -10.14 -19.45 -6.92
C ASP A 80 -10.43 -18.47 -8.08
N PHE A 81 -10.34 -17.16 -7.86
CA PHE A 81 -10.53 -16.17 -8.92
C PHE A 81 -9.23 -15.53 -9.39
N THR A 82 -8.32 -15.23 -8.47
CA THR A 82 -7.07 -14.50 -8.75
C THR A 82 -5.85 -15.42 -8.85
N THR A 83 -6.00 -16.71 -8.52
CA THR A 83 -4.91 -17.70 -8.47
C THR A 83 -3.77 -17.36 -7.50
N ALA A 84 -3.96 -16.31 -6.69
CA ALA A 84 -2.98 -15.92 -5.69
C ALA A 84 -2.83 -17.04 -4.65
N THR A 85 -1.59 -17.32 -4.29
CA THR A 85 -1.22 -18.35 -3.32
C THR A 85 -0.57 -17.74 -2.11
N GLN A 86 -0.89 -18.27 -0.93
CA GLN A 86 -0.30 -17.86 0.34
C GLN A 86 0.07 -19.08 1.17
N TRP A 87 1.24 -19.03 1.79
CA TRP A 87 1.69 -20.06 2.73
C TRP A 87 1.13 -19.78 4.12
N VAL A 88 0.60 -20.80 4.79
CA VAL A 88 0.02 -20.66 6.13
C VAL A 88 0.43 -21.81 7.04
N ASP A 89 1.02 -21.48 8.17
CA ASP A 89 1.54 -22.41 9.18
C ASP A 89 1.11 -22.03 10.61
N PHE A 90 -0.01 -21.31 10.73
CA PHE A 90 -0.62 -20.88 11.99
C PHE A 90 -2.15 -20.97 11.91
N PRO A 91 -2.88 -21.05 13.04
CA PRO A 91 -4.34 -21.16 13.01
C PRO A 91 -5.04 -19.93 12.41
N PHE A 92 -6.10 -20.14 11.63
CA PHE A 92 -6.78 -19.05 10.92
C PHE A 92 -8.27 -19.27 10.64
N LYS A 93 -8.95 -18.19 10.27
CA LYS A 93 -10.22 -18.21 9.52
C LYS A 93 -10.03 -17.54 8.17
N VAL A 94 -10.94 -17.76 7.22
CA VAL A 94 -10.87 -17.17 5.88
C VAL A 94 -11.99 -16.18 5.64
N LYS A 95 -11.75 -15.20 4.76
CA LYS A 95 -12.77 -14.20 4.43
C LYS A 95 -13.82 -14.69 3.44
N SER A 96 -13.46 -15.62 2.56
CA SER A 96 -14.29 -15.98 1.41
C SER A 96 -14.38 -17.49 1.20
N SER A 97 -15.57 -17.95 0.81
CA SER A 97 -15.81 -19.32 0.38
C SER A 97 -15.27 -19.63 -1.02
N ALA A 98 -14.74 -18.62 -1.72
CA ALA A 98 -14.06 -18.76 -3.00
C ALA A 98 -12.56 -19.02 -2.87
N MET A 99 -12.09 -19.36 -1.68
CA MET A 99 -10.71 -19.80 -1.45
C MET A 99 -10.63 -21.32 -1.45
N LYS A 100 -9.42 -21.87 -1.50
CA LYS A 100 -9.13 -23.30 -1.32
C LYS A 100 -8.00 -23.44 -0.33
N ILE A 101 -8.11 -24.43 0.55
CA ILE A 101 -7.04 -24.79 1.47
C ILE A 101 -6.42 -26.06 0.91
N LEU A 102 -5.22 -25.97 0.37
CA LEU A 102 -4.55 -27.05 -0.34
C LEU A 102 -3.62 -27.83 0.60
N LEU A 103 -3.64 -29.15 0.45
CA LEU A 103 -2.86 -30.10 1.24
C LEU A 103 -2.18 -31.12 0.31
N PRO A 104 -1.04 -31.71 0.72
CA PRO A 104 -0.43 -32.79 -0.05
C PRO A 104 -1.28 -34.06 0.05
N LYS A 105 -1.53 -34.73 -1.08
CA LYS A 105 -2.30 -35.99 -1.11
C LYS A 105 -1.58 -37.17 -0.48
N ASN A 106 -0.25 -37.11 -0.36
CA ASN A 106 0.54 -38.19 0.22
C ASN A 106 1.88 -37.66 0.78
N PRO A 107 2.57 -38.42 1.63
CA PRO A 107 3.79 -37.98 2.31
C PRO A 107 5.02 -37.77 1.42
N THR A 108 5.01 -38.26 0.16
CA THR A 108 6.14 -38.07 -0.77
C THR A 108 6.08 -36.72 -1.49
N ILE A 109 4.99 -35.97 -1.30
CA ILE A 109 4.82 -34.61 -1.81
C ILE A 109 5.19 -33.61 -0.72
N ASN A 110 6.29 -32.89 -0.93
CA ASN A 110 6.62 -31.75 -0.10
C ASN A 110 5.77 -30.54 -0.54
N ILE A 111 4.75 -30.18 0.23
CA ILE A 111 3.86 -29.06 -0.10
C ILE A 111 4.60 -27.72 -0.23
N ARG A 112 5.70 -27.51 0.49
CA ARG A 112 6.52 -26.29 0.37
C ARG A 112 7.21 -26.21 -0.99
N PHE A 113 7.65 -27.35 -1.53
CA PHE A 113 8.17 -27.42 -2.90
C PHE A 113 7.09 -27.05 -3.91
N ILE A 114 5.88 -27.61 -3.77
CA ILE A 114 4.75 -27.27 -4.66
C ILE A 114 4.41 -25.79 -4.56
N PHE A 115 4.38 -25.21 -3.35
CA PHE A 115 4.15 -23.78 -3.12
C PHE A 115 5.13 -22.91 -3.91
N PHE A 116 6.44 -23.21 -3.85
CA PHE A 116 7.44 -22.48 -4.62
C PHE A 116 7.26 -22.66 -6.12
N TYR A 117 6.98 -23.88 -6.58
CA TYR A 117 6.74 -24.13 -8.01
C TYR A 117 5.50 -23.39 -8.53
N MET A 118 4.43 -23.29 -7.75
CA MET A 118 3.23 -22.54 -8.14
C MET A 118 3.53 -21.06 -8.44
N GLN A 119 4.54 -20.47 -7.80
CA GLN A 119 4.95 -19.08 -8.06
C GLN A 119 5.66 -18.90 -9.41
N THR A 120 6.16 -19.99 -10.01
CA THR A 120 6.84 -19.94 -11.31
C THR A 120 5.90 -20.15 -12.48
N ILE A 121 4.64 -20.54 -12.23
CA ILE A 121 3.66 -20.83 -13.28
C ILE A 121 3.17 -19.52 -13.90
N PRO A 122 3.46 -19.27 -15.20
CA PRO A 122 2.93 -18.11 -15.89
C PRO A 122 1.46 -18.35 -16.27
N TYR A 123 0.54 -18.03 -15.36
CA TYR A 123 -0.89 -18.21 -15.58
C TYR A 123 -1.62 -16.87 -15.69
N ASN A 124 -2.17 -16.60 -16.87
CA ASN A 124 -3.01 -15.43 -17.10
C ASN A 124 -4.48 -15.79 -16.96
N ILE A 125 -5.18 -15.08 -16.09
CA ILE A 125 -6.62 -15.20 -15.95
C ILE A 125 -7.26 -14.48 -17.15
N SER A 126 -7.89 -15.24 -18.05
CA SER A 126 -8.82 -14.68 -19.03
C SER A 126 -9.89 -13.94 -18.22
N GLY A 127 -10.07 -12.62 -18.39
CA GLY A 127 -10.81 -11.70 -17.50
C GLY A 127 -12.29 -12.03 -17.17
N GLU A 128 -12.74 -13.23 -17.43
CA GLU A 128 -13.94 -13.86 -16.90
C GLU A 128 -13.80 -14.16 -15.40
N HIS A 129 -14.85 -13.86 -14.62
CA HIS A 129 -14.95 -14.21 -13.19
C HIS A 129 -15.25 -15.71 -12.99
N THR A 130 -14.37 -16.58 -13.48
CA THR A 130 -14.51 -18.04 -13.36
C THR A 130 -13.64 -18.58 -12.24
N ARG A 131 -14.13 -19.64 -11.57
CA ARG A 131 -13.35 -20.40 -10.59
C ARG A 131 -12.29 -21.22 -11.32
N GLN A 132 -11.03 -21.03 -10.95
CA GLN A 132 -9.89 -21.51 -11.73
C GLN A 132 -9.47 -22.93 -11.38
N TRP A 133 -9.56 -23.35 -10.11
CA TRP A 133 -8.76 -24.50 -9.69
C TRP A 133 -9.26 -25.85 -10.20
N ILE A 134 -10.56 -26.16 -10.12
CA ILE A 134 -11.04 -27.50 -10.49
C ILE A 134 -10.86 -27.76 -11.99
N SER A 135 -11.22 -26.78 -12.83
CA SER A 135 -11.27 -26.95 -14.28
C SER A 135 -9.97 -26.63 -15.00
N ARG A 136 -9.12 -25.75 -14.44
CA ARG A 136 -7.94 -25.23 -15.15
C ARG A 136 -6.66 -25.40 -14.34
N TYR A 137 -6.55 -24.76 -13.17
CA TYR A 137 -5.28 -24.69 -12.44
C TYR A 137 -4.80 -26.07 -11.94
N SER A 138 -5.72 -26.93 -11.48
CA SER A 138 -5.38 -28.30 -11.06
C SER A 138 -4.92 -29.21 -12.19
N GLN A 139 -5.14 -28.83 -13.46
CA GLN A 139 -4.68 -29.59 -14.62
C GLN A 139 -3.27 -29.21 -15.06
N LEU A 140 -2.69 -28.15 -14.50
CA LEU A 140 -1.32 -27.74 -14.78
C LEU A 140 -0.34 -28.76 -14.21
N GLU A 141 0.76 -28.98 -14.93
CA GLU A 141 1.75 -29.99 -14.59
C GLU A 141 2.89 -29.41 -13.74
N VAL A 142 3.35 -30.22 -12.78
CA VAL A 142 4.47 -29.96 -11.89
C VAL A 142 5.43 -31.15 -11.93
N PRO A 143 6.75 -30.94 -12.05
CA PRO A 143 7.72 -32.01 -11.92
C PRO A 143 7.78 -32.46 -10.47
N ILE A 144 7.67 -33.77 -10.23
CA ILE A 144 7.75 -34.35 -8.89
C ILE A 144 9.05 -35.16 -8.77
N PRO A 145 10.17 -34.51 -8.43
CA PRO A 145 11.41 -35.25 -8.20
C PRO A 145 11.32 -36.07 -6.91
N PRO A 146 12.23 -37.03 -6.68
CA PRO A 146 12.37 -37.72 -5.40
C PRO A 146 12.35 -36.76 -4.20
N LEU A 147 11.77 -37.21 -3.08
CA LEU A 147 11.49 -36.35 -1.92
C LEU A 147 12.74 -35.64 -1.39
N GLU A 148 13.89 -36.32 -1.40
CA GLU A 148 15.18 -35.77 -0.99
C GLU A 148 15.58 -34.56 -1.83
N ILE A 149 15.28 -34.59 -3.12
CA ILE A 149 15.57 -33.48 -4.04
C ILE A 149 14.61 -32.32 -3.76
N GLN A 150 13.32 -32.61 -3.54
CA GLN A 150 12.34 -31.59 -3.15
C GLN A 150 12.79 -30.87 -1.87
N GLN A 151 13.26 -31.62 -0.87
CA GLN A 151 13.76 -31.07 0.40
C GLN A 151 15.00 -30.18 0.21
N GLU A 152 15.96 -30.57 -0.64
CA GLU A 152 17.13 -29.74 -0.92
C GLU A 152 16.77 -28.45 -1.67
N ILE A 153 15.81 -28.51 -2.59
CA ILE A 153 15.29 -27.31 -3.28
C ILE A 153 14.62 -26.38 -2.25
N VAL A 154 13.72 -26.93 -1.42
CA VAL A 154 13.02 -26.17 -0.38
C VAL A 154 14.00 -25.52 0.59
N LYS A 155 15.02 -26.25 1.04
CA LYS A 155 16.05 -25.71 1.94
C LYS A 155 16.72 -24.45 1.37
N ILE A 156 17.07 -24.46 0.08
CA ILE A 156 17.71 -23.32 -0.57
C ILE A 156 16.71 -22.15 -0.70
N LEU A 157 15.50 -22.43 -1.16
CA LEU A 157 14.48 -21.39 -1.38
C LEU A 157 13.97 -20.77 -0.08
N ASP A 158 13.83 -21.55 0.99
CA ASP A 158 13.49 -21.05 2.32
C ASP A 158 14.62 -20.16 2.87
N ALA A 159 15.89 -20.55 2.71
CA ALA A 159 17.01 -19.70 3.14
C ALA A 159 17.00 -18.33 2.42
N PHE A 160 16.72 -18.30 1.12
CA PHE A 160 16.56 -17.02 0.40
C PHE A 160 15.31 -16.26 0.81
N THR A 161 14.21 -16.96 1.10
CA THR A 161 12.96 -16.33 1.57
C THR A 161 13.17 -15.67 2.94
N GLU A 162 13.87 -16.34 3.85
CA GLU A 162 14.22 -15.83 5.17
C GLU A 162 15.12 -14.60 5.07
N LEU A 163 16.23 -14.69 4.33
CA LEU A 163 17.15 -13.57 4.09
C LEU A 163 16.44 -12.35 3.49
N ASN A 164 15.58 -12.57 2.48
CA ASN A 164 14.81 -11.48 1.87
C ASN A 164 13.81 -10.87 2.86
N THR A 165 13.21 -11.67 3.74
CA THR A 165 12.25 -11.18 4.74
C THR A 165 12.95 -10.36 5.81
N GLU A 166 14.09 -10.84 6.31
CA GLU A 166 14.95 -10.12 7.27
C GLU A 166 15.39 -8.77 6.71
N LEU A 167 16.01 -8.78 5.52
CA LEU A 167 16.49 -7.56 4.86
C LEU A 167 15.37 -6.54 4.62
N ASN A 168 14.21 -6.98 4.13
CA ASN A 168 13.06 -6.09 3.91
C ASN A 168 12.52 -5.53 5.24
N THR A 169 12.55 -6.31 6.32
CA THR A 169 12.08 -5.87 7.63
C THR A 169 13.00 -4.80 8.21
N GLU A 170 14.31 -5.02 8.15
CA GLU A 170 15.32 -4.06 8.60
C GLU A 170 15.24 -2.75 7.81
N LEU A 171 15.27 -2.84 6.47
CA LEU A 171 15.20 -1.67 5.59
C LEU A 171 13.93 -0.84 5.84
N ASN A 172 12.77 -1.48 5.96
CA ASN A 172 11.52 -0.77 6.23
C ASN A 172 11.52 -0.13 7.62
N THR A 173 12.12 -0.78 8.62
CA THR A 173 12.18 -0.26 9.99
C THR A 173 13.07 0.98 10.07
N GLU A 174 14.27 0.91 9.49
CA GLU A 174 15.22 2.03 9.44
C GLU A 174 14.65 3.21 8.65
N LEU A 175 14.13 2.94 7.45
CA LEU A 175 13.56 3.98 6.59
C LEU A 175 12.38 4.70 7.26
N ASN A 176 11.46 3.96 7.87
CA ASN A 176 10.33 4.56 8.57
C ASN A 176 10.76 5.36 9.81
N THR A 177 11.79 4.89 10.52
CA THR A 177 12.34 5.60 11.69
C THR A 177 12.97 6.92 11.27
N GLU A 178 13.82 6.92 10.24
CA GLU A 178 14.45 8.13 9.71
C GLU A 178 13.41 9.10 9.13
N LEU A 179 12.43 8.61 8.35
CA LEU A 179 11.35 9.43 7.82
C LEU A 179 10.56 10.12 8.94
N ASN A 180 10.27 9.41 10.04
CA ASN A 180 9.58 9.99 11.19
C ASN A 180 10.46 11.01 11.92
N ALA A 181 11.76 10.75 12.07
CA ALA A 181 12.71 11.71 12.65
C ALA A 181 12.78 13.00 11.81
N ARG A 182 12.84 12.89 10.48
CA ARG A 182 12.85 14.05 9.57
C ARG A 182 11.54 14.82 9.58
N LYS A 183 10.39 14.13 9.67
CA LYS A 183 9.09 14.79 9.86
C LYS A 183 9.03 15.58 11.17
N LYS A 184 9.50 14.99 12.28
CA LYS A 184 9.59 15.68 13.58
C LYS A 184 10.55 16.88 13.53
N GLN A 185 11.72 16.70 12.92
CA GLN A 185 12.69 17.78 12.73
C GLN A 185 12.11 18.92 11.90
N TYR A 186 11.46 18.61 10.77
CA TYR A 186 10.77 19.58 9.94
C TYR A 186 9.69 20.32 10.74
N GLN A 187 8.85 19.62 11.49
CA GLN A 187 7.79 20.22 12.30
C GLN A 187 8.35 21.12 13.41
N TYR A 188 9.44 20.72 14.07
CA TYR A 188 10.13 21.55 15.05
C TYR A 188 10.60 22.87 14.43
N TYR A 189 11.32 22.81 13.30
CA TYR A 189 11.78 24.03 12.62
C TYR A 189 10.61 24.86 12.07
N GLN A 190 9.57 24.21 11.54
CA GLN A 190 8.37 24.91 11.10
C GLN A 190 7.73 25.68 12.25
N ASN A 191 7.58 25.07 13.43
CA ASN A 191 6.98 25.75 14.58
C ASN A 191 7.91 26.85 15.12
N MET A 192 9.18 26.54 15.31
CA MET A 192 10.18 27.52 15.75
C MET A 192 10.23 28.74 14.82
N LEU A 193 10.06 28.57 13.51
CA LEU A 193 10.11 29.68 12.54
C LEU A 193 8.74 30.37 12.37
N LEU A 194 7.66 29.61 12.26
CA LEU A 194 6.37 30.07 11.73
C LEU A 194 5.17 29.86 12.66
N ASP A 195 5.32 29.20 13.81
CA ASP A 195 4.22 29.04 14.77
C ASP A 195 4.07 30.28 15.66
N PHE A 196 2.89 30.89 15.63
CA PHE A 196 2.54 32.09 16.36
C PHE A 196 1.35 31.85 17.30
N ASN A 197 1.18 30.61 17.78
CA ASN A 197 0.06 30.21 18.64
C ASN A 197 -0.17 31.16 19.85
N ASP A 198 0.88 31.71 20.45
CA ASP A 198 0.78 32.67 21.56
C ASP A 198 0.39 34.10 21.12
N ILE A 199 0.44 34.40 19.82
CA ILE A 199 0.21 35.74 19.24
C ILE A 199 -1.23 35.89 18.75
N ASN A 200 -1.85 34.79 18.30
CA ASN A 200 -3.22 34.80 17.77
C ASN A 200 -4.33 34.96 18.83
N GLN A 201 -3.98 34.97 20.12
CA GLN A 201 -4.96 35.11 21.21
C GLN A 201 -5.27 36.58 21.56
N ASN A 202 -4.42 37.54 21.20
CA ASN A 202 -4.69 38.97 21.40
C ASN A 202 -3.78 39.86 20.53
N HIS A 203 -4.34 40.56 19.55
CA HIS A 203 -3.59 41.38 18.59
C HIS A 203 -2.84 42.57 19.21
N LYS A 204 -3.22 43.03 20.42
CA LYS A 204 -2.59 44.18 21.08
C LYS A 204 -1.13 43.93 21.48
N ASP A 205 -0.77 42.70 21.82
CA ASP A 205 0.59 42.35 22.31
C ASP A 205 1.41 41.58 21.25
N ALA A 206 0.83 41.35 20.06
CA ALA A 206 1.40 40.53 19.01
C ALA A 206 2.81 40.96 18.60
N LYS A 207 3.02 42.28 18.51
CA LYS A 207 4.28 42.89 18.11
C LYS A 207 5.39 42.68 19.16
N GLU A 208 5.03 42.69 20.44
CA GLU A 208 5.95 42.53 21.57
C GLU A 208 6.34 41.06 21.74
N ARG A 209 5.38 40.15 21.60
CA ARG A 209 5.61 38.69 21.62
C ARG A 209 6.44 38.21 20.42
N LEU A 210 6.24 38.79 19.24
CA LEU A 210 7.06 38.49 18.05
C LEU A 210 8.53 38.88 18.25
N ALA A 211 8.79 40.01 18.93
CA ALA A 211 10.15 40.47 19.24
C ALA A 211 10.87 39.57 20.26
N GLN A 212 10.11 38.88 21.12
CA GLN A 212 10.62 37.96 22.14
C GLN A 212 10.75 36.51 21.64
N LYS A 213 10.21 36.18 20.46
CA LYS A 213 10.26 34.82 19.91
C LYS A 213 11.72 34.38 19.68
N PRO A 214 12.13 33.20 20.17
CA PRO A 214 13.50 32.72 20.01
C PRO A 214 13.75 32.30 18.56
N TYR A 215 14.40 33.17 17.81
CA TYR A 215 14.87 32.88 16.46
C TYR A 215 16.36 32.51 16.45
N PRO A 216 16.81 31.65 15.52
CA PRO A 216 18.24 31.43 15.27
C PRO A 216 18.97 32.75 15.03
N LYS A 217 20.21 32.87 15.52
CA LYS A 217 21.02 34.11 15.48
C LYS A 217 20.99 34.79 14.10
N ARG A 218 21.17 34.02 13.03
CA ARG A 218 21.14 34.53 11.65
C ARG A 218 19.79 35.18 11.29
N LEU A 219 18.67 34.55 11.64
CA LEU A 219 17.34 35.09 11.36
C LEU A 219 17.06 36.33 12.21
N LYS A 220 17.50 36.34 13.48
CA LYS A 220 17.41 37.51 14.35
C LYS A 220 18.17 38.71 13.76
N THR A 221 19.39 38.50 13.27
CA THR A 221 20.18 39.54 12.59
C THR A 221 19.49 40.04 11.32
N LEU A 222 18.93 39.15 10.51
CA LEU A 222 18.19 39.53 9.30
C LEU A 222 16.94 40.35 9.61
N LEU A 223 16.14 39.95 10.60
CA LEU A 223 14.96 40.69 11.03
C LEU A 223 15.32 42.09 11.55
N GLN A 224 16.38 42.21 12.36
CA GLN A 224 16.88 43.50 12.82
C GLN A 224 17.35 44.41 11.67
N THR A 225 17.98 43.83 10.65
CA THR A 225 18.53 44.57 9.51
C THR A 225 17.44 45.01 8.53
N LEU A 226 16.53 44.10 8.17
CA LEU A 226 15.54 44.30 7.11
C LEU A 226 14.19 44.82 7.62
N ALA A 227 13.87 44.56 8.89
CA ALA A 227 12.61 44.96 9.52
C ALA A 227 12.85 45.48 10.95
N PRO A 228 13.64 46.55 11.14
CA PRO A 228 14.02 47.06 12.46
C PRO A 228 12.84 47.50 13.34
N LYS A 229 11.68 47.81 12.73
CA LYS A 229 10.44 48.18 13.44
C LYS A 229 9.49 47.01 13.69
N GLY A 230 9.92 45.77 13.39
CA GLY A 230 9.12 44.56 13.44
C GLY A 230 8.48 44.19 12.09
N VAL A 231 8.01 42.95 11.98
CA VAL A 231 7.27 42.45 10.80
C VAL A 231 5.79 42.82 10.95
N GLU A 232 5.21 43.39 9.90
CA GLU A 232 3.80 43.75 9.86
C GLU A 232 2.92 42.51 9.65
N PHE A 233 1.80 42.44 10.37
CA PHE A 233 0.76 41.45 10.12
C PHE A 233 -0.16 41.96 9.02
N LYS A 234 -0.30 41.15 7.96
CA LYS A 234 -1.25 41.40 6.87
C LYS A 234 -2.28 40.29 6.82
N THR A 235 -3.50 40.66 6.48
CA THR A 235 -4.57 39.71 6.16
C THR A 235 -4.24 38.96 4.87
N LEU A 236 -4.87 37.80 4.66
CA LEU A 236 -4.67 37.04 3.43
C LEU A 236 -5.14 37.82 2.19
N GLU A 237 -6.17 38.66 2.30
CA GLU A 237 -6.67 39.47 1.20
C GLU A 237 -5.69 40.58 0.79
N GLU A 238 -4.92 41.13 1.73
CA GLU A 238 -3.86 42.10 1.44
C GLU A 238 -2.63 41.46 0.76
N VAL A 239 -2.48 40.13 0.87
CA VAL A 239 -1.33 39.38 0.33
C VAL A 239 -1.68 38.62 -0.95
N PHE A 240 -2.94 38.21 -1.12
CA PHE A 240 -3.40 37.37 -2.21
C PHE A 240 -4.55 37.99 -3.01
N GLU A 241 -4.46 37.93 -4.33
CA GLU A 241 -5.63 38.09 -5.19
C GLU A 241 -6.52 36.84 -5.12
N ILE A 242 -7.61 36.93 -4.36
CA ILE A 242 -8.58 35.84 -4.24
C ILE A 242 -9.49 35.82 -5.49
N ARG A 243 -9.58 34.67 -6.15
CA ARG A 243 -10.46 34.47 -7.30
C ARG A 243 -11.32 33.22 -7.14
N ASN A 244 -12.59 33.34 -7.49
CA ASN A 244 -13.49 32.20 -7.54
C ASN A 244 -13.16 31.28 -8.72
N SER A 245 -13.18 29.98 -8.46
CA SER A 245 -12.96 28.97 -9.48
C SER A 245 -14.23 28.72 -10.31
N TYR A 246 -14.09 27.91 -11.35
CA TYR A 246 -15.18 27.48 -12.21
C TYR A 246 -15.09 25.99 -12.46
N THR A 247 -16.25 25.34 -12.51
CA THR A 247 -16.38 23.92 -12.84
C THR A 247 -16.96 23.78 -14.25
N PRO A 248 -16.17 23.32 -15.24
CA PRO A 248 -16.69 23.02 -16.58
C PRO A 248 -17.78 21.95 -16.54
N SER A 249 -18.71 22.01 -17.50
CA SER A 249 -19.76 20.98 -17.61
C SER A 249 -19.14 19.62 -17.94
N LYS A 250 -19.43 18.62 -17.11
CA LYS A 250 -19.01 17.22 -17.36
C LYS A 250 -19.73 16.60 -18.57
N ASN A 251 -20.89 17.14 -18.94
CA ASN A 251 -21.71 16.61 -20.03
C ASN A 251 -21.22 17.05 -21.42
N ASN A 252 -20.19 17.90 -21.51
CA ASN A 252 -19.58 18.27 -22.79
C ASN A 252 -18.21 17.58 -22.93
N PRO A 253 -18.10 16.49 -23.72
CA PRO A 253 -16.86 15.75 -23.88
C PRO A 253 -15.70 16.57 -24.46
N GLU A 254 -16.00 17.61 -25.24
CA GLU A 254 -14.96 18.47 -25.84
C GLU A 254 -14.15 19.26 -24.79
N PHE A 255 -14.69 19.42 -23.59
CA PHE A 255 -13.98 20.09 -22.50
C PHE A 255 -12.92 19.20 -21.84
N TRP A 256 -12.96 17.89 -22.06
CA TRP A 256 -12.16 16.91 -21.33
C TRP A 256 -11.28 16.06 -22.25
N LYS A 257 -11.78 15.69 -23.42
CA LYS A 257 -11.06 14.83 -24.36
C LYS A 257 -9.78 15.52 -24.82
N ASN A 258 -8.64 14.87 -24.58
CA ASN A 258 -7.30 15.38 -24.89
C ASN A 258 -7.00 16.74 -24.20
N GLY A 259 -7.53 16.94 -22.99
CA GLY A 259 -7.19 18.11 -22.17
C GLY A 259 -5.70 18.17 -21.86
N THR A 260 -5.15 19.38 -21.83
CA THR A 260 -3.73 19.64 -21.52
C THR A 260 -3.56 20.59 -20.35
N ILE A 261 -4.66 21.15 -19.84
CA ILE A 261 -4.66 22.13 -18.76
C ILE A 261 -5.09 21.41 -17.48
N PRO A 262 -4.24 21.39 -16.43
CA PRO A 262 -4.59 20.76 -15.17
C PRO A 262 -5.83 21.40 -14.53
N TRP A 263 -6.81 20.57 -14.15
CA TRP A 263 -8.02 20.97 -13.45
C TRP A 263 -8.03 20.40 -12.03
N PHE A 264 -7.46 21.16 -11.11
CA PHE A 264 -7.30 20.77 -9.70
C PHE A 264 -8.62 20.73 -8.93
N ARG A 265 -8.83 19.65 -8.18
CA ARG A 265 -9.97 19.40 -7.29
C ARG A 265 -9.46 18.99 -5.91
N MET A 266 -10.38 18.81 -4.96
CA MET A 266 -10.05 18.33 -3.61
C MET A 266 -9.39 16.95 -3.59
N GLU A 267 -9.73 16.09 -4.55
CA GLU A 267 -9.10 14.76 -4.70
C GLU A 267 -7.61 14.88 -5.00
N ASP A 268 -7.23 15.81 -5.88
CA ASP A 268 -5.84 16.06 -6.23
C ASP A 268 -5.00 16.50 -5.02
N ILE A 269 -5.58 17.26 -4.08
CA ILE A 269 -4.93 17.68 -2.83
C ILE A 269 -4.80 16.51 -1.87
N ARG A 270 -5.84 15.68 -1.75
CA ARG A 270 -5.81 14.49 -0.89
C ARG A 270 -4.73 13.50 -1.35
N GLU A 271 -4.53 13.37 -2.66
CA GLU A 271 -3.57 12.45 -3.25
C GLU A 271 -2.15 13.03 -3.31
N ASN A 272 -1.99 14.30 -3.71
CA ASN A 272 -0.69 14.91 -3.97
C ASN A 272 -0.21 15.85 -2.85
N GLY A 273 -1.01 16.05 -1.80
CA GLY A 273 -0.68 16.92 -0.68
C GLY A 273 -0.77 18.42 -1.01
N ARG A 274 0.09 19.22 -0.37
CA ARG A 274 0.03 20.70 -0.40
C ARG A 274 0.86 21.35 -1.52
N ILE A 275 1.45 20.57 -2.43
CA ILE A 275 2.24 21.09 -3.55
C ILE A 275 1.77 20.38 -4.80
N LEU A 276 1.07 21.11 -5.67
CA LEU A 276 0.38 20.55 -6.82
C LEU A 276 1.13 20.88 -8.11
N LYS A 277 1.73 19.87 -8.73
CA LYS A 277 2.40 20.00 -10.03
C LYS A 277 1.46 19.72 -11.19
N ASP A 278 0.56 18.74 -11.00
CA ASP A 278 -0.39 18.29 -12.01
C ASP A 278 -1.67 17.75 -11.33
N SER A 279 -2.73 17.58 -12.13
CA SER A 279 -4.03 17.06 -11.68
C SER A 279 -4.41 15.76 -12.36
N ILE A 280 -5.25 14.97 -11.71
CA ILE A 280 -5.86 13.72 -12.20
C ILE A 280 -6.64 13.95 -13.50
N GLN A 281 -7.27 15.12 -13.64
CA GLN A 281 -8.07 15.46 -14.82
C GLN A 281 -7.57 16.73 -15.50
N HIS A 282 -7.53 16.71 -16.82
CA HIS A 282 -7.17 17.87 -17.62
C HIS A 282 -8.38 18.34 -18.42
N ILE A 283 -8.44 19.65 -18.62
CA ILE A 283 -9.43 20.29 -19.47
C ILE A 283 -8.77 20.83 -20.74
N THR A 284 -9.58 21.00 -21.78
CA THR A 284 -9.16 21.66 -23.02
C THR A 284 -9.30 23.18 -22.90
N PRO A 285 -8.61 23.98 -23.75
CA PRO A 285 -8.81 25.43 -23.79
C PRO A 285 -10.27 25.87 -24.00
N LYS A 286 -11.09 25.04 -24.68
CA LYS A 286 -12.53 25.29 -24.90
C LYS A 286 -13.31 25.38 -23.59
N ALA A 287 -12.88 24.67 -22.55
CA ALA A 287 -13.53 24.65 -21.24
C ALA A 287 -13.41 25.98 -20.47
N LEU A 288 -12.47 26.85 -20.87
CA LEU A 288 -12.20 28.10 -20.18
C LEU A 288 -13.25 29.19 -20.43
N LYS A 289 -14.07 29.07 -21.49
CA LYS A 289 -15.13 30.05 -21.83
C LYS A 289 -14.67 31.52 -21.78
N GLY A 290 -13.49 31.81 -22.31
CA GLY A 290 -12.91 33.17 -22.30
C GLY A 290 -12.29 33.61 -20.97
N LYS A 291 -12.30 32.78 -19.92
CA LYS A 291 -11.59 33.06 -18.67
C LYS A 291 -10.08 32.84 -18.85
N LYS A 292 -9.28 33.71 -18.25
CA LYS A 292 -7.82 33.59 -18.25
C LYS A 292 -7.39 32.48 -17.28
N LEU A 293 -6.37 31.71 -17.67
CA LEU A 293 -5.70 30.78 -16.79
C LEU A 293 -4.96 31.53 -15.68
N PHE A 294 -4.84 30.89 -14.52
CA PHE A 294 -3.90 31.34 -13.50
C PHE A 294 -2.47 31.23 -14.03
N PRO A 295 -1.67 32.30 -14.02
CA PRO A 295 -0.28 32.23 -14.43
C PRO A 295 0.51 31.34 -13.47
N LYS A 296 1.69 30.90 -13.93
CA LYS A 296 2.51 29.81 -13.34
C LYS A 296 3.04 30.05 -11.91
N LYS A 297 2.60 31.11 -11.21
CA LYS A 297 3.04 31.52 -9.86
C LYS A 297 1.84 31.95 -9.00
N PHE A 298 0.75 31.19 -9.05
CA PHE A 298 -0.44 31.46 -8.25
C PHE A 298 -0.55 30.51 -7.08
N TYR A 299 -1.09 31.04 -5.97
CA TYR A 299 -1.43 30.24 -4.82
C TYR A 299 -2.89 29.80 -4.92
N TYR A 300 -3.14 28.50 -4.78
CA TYR A 300 -4.51 28.00 -4.72
C TYR A 300 -5.01 28.04 -3.27
N TYR A 301 -6.29 28.36 -3.10
CA TYR A 301 -7.00 28.31 -1.83
C TYR A 301 -8.29 27.53 -2.06
N PHE A 302 -8.49 26.46 -1.28
CA PHE A 302 -9.72 25.67 -1.34
C PHE A 302 -10.42 25.79 0.02
N TYR A 303 -11.66 26.28 0.01
CA TYR A 303 -12.49 26.40 1.20
C TYR A 303 -13.49 25.24 1.23
N ASP A 304 -13.42 24.40 2.25
CA ASP A 304 -14.49 23.46 2.58
C ASP A 304 -15.43 24.15 3.56
N SER A 305 -16.70 24.32 3.21
CA SER A 305 -17.68 24.96 4.09
C SER A 305 -17.93 24.21 5.40
N ASN A 306 -17.46 22.96 5.53
CA ASN A 306 -17.62 22.12 6.72
C ASN A 306 -16.38 22.06 7.63
N ASP A 307 -15.18 22.49 7.19
CA ASP A 307 -13.94 22.47 8.00
C ASP A 307 -13.23 23.83 7.89
N ARG A 308 -13.24 24.60 8.98
CA ARG A 308 -12.68 25.97 9.08
C ARG A 308 -11.14 25.98 9.09
N ARG A 309 -10.48 25.25 8.19
CA ARG A 309 -9.01 25.22 8.09
C ARG A 309 -8.52 25.69 6.73
N ALA A 310 -7.70 26.73 6.77
CA ALA A 310 -7.08 27.40 5.63
C ALA A 310 -5.71 26.78 5.29
N CYS A 311 -5.42 26.52 4.01
CA CYS A 311 -4.07 26.17 3.54
C CYS A 311 -3.80 26.82 2.17
N PRO A 312 -2.86 27.78 2.07
CA PRO A 312 -2.38 28.28 0.78
C PRO A 312 -1.41 27.27 0.13
N PHE A 313 -1.44 27.16 -1.20
CA PHE A 313 -0.64 26.19 -1.99
C PHE A 313 0.25 26.87 -3.04
N ASN A 314 1.36 26.26 -3.47
CA ASN A 314 2.20 26.79 -4.57
C ASN A 314 2.24 25.80 -5.76
N ARG A 315 2.45 26.31 -6.98
CA ARG A 315 2.60 25.52 -8.22
C ARG A 315 4.07 25.28 -8.57
#